data_AF-A0A8T4N063-F1
#
_entry.id   AF-A0A8T4N063-F1
#
_cell.length_a   1.000
_cell.length_b   1.000
_cell.length_c   1.000
_cell.angle_alpha   90.00
_cell.angle_beta   90.00
_cell.angle_gamma   90.00
#
_symmetry.space_group_name_H-M   'P 1'
#
loop_
_entity.id
_entity.type
_entity.pdbx_description
1 polymer ?
#
loop_
_entity_poly.entity_id
_entity_poly.type
_entity_poly.pdbx_seq_one_letter_code
_entity_poly.pdbx_strand_id
1 'polypeptide(L)'
;MNKPKFPKTSLEDYFKYREALFINLSSMMKRGEKARDIRKVLDRVYELYKAYFFLEDFYSFGRLDELNDFLLGSSFFEKQFIDEAIFHEKEHIKMAEDLGYNIKGYSAILLFNYKKNEPSFALQVHIDLDEKLSYENFKKMCMAPKNPSLIDLAFK
;
A
#
# COMPACT_ATOMS: atom_id res chain seq x y z
N MET A 1 -21.14 -14.66 -26.09
CA MET A 1 -20.79 -13.41 -25.38
C MET A 1 -19.34 -13.08 -25.70
N ASN A 2 -19.07 -11.89 -26.23
CA ASN A 2 -17.69 -11.42 -26.42
C ASN A 2 -17.08 -11.18 -25.03
N LYS A 3 -16.03 -11.94 -24.68
CA LYS A 3 -15.25 -11.64 -23.48
C LYS A 3 -14.67 -10.22 -23.63
N PRO A 4 -14.76 -9.35 -22.62
CA PRO A 4 -14.11 -8.05 -22.67
C PRO A 4 -12.62 -8.25 -23.00
N LYS A 5 -12.10 -7.49 -23.98
CA LYS A 5 -10.66 -7.44 -24.24
C LYS A 5 -10.02 -6.62 -23.13
N PHE A 6 -9.63 -7.29 -22.05
CA PHE A 6 -8.93 -6.64 -20.94
C PHE A 6 -7.50 -6.26 -21.37
N PRO A 7 -7.04 -5.01 -21.14
CA PRO A 7 -5.63 -4.68 -21.25
C PRO A 7 -4.84 -5.50 -20.21
N LYS A 8 -3.80 -6.21 -20.69
CA LYS A 8 -2.88 -6.97 -19.82
C LYS A 8 -1.88 -5.99 -19.19
N THR A 9 -2.26 -5.36 -18.09
CA THR A 9 -1.29 -4.58 -17.30
C THR A 9 -0.42 -5.58 -16.55
N SER A 10 0.91 -5.52 -16.74
CA SER A 10 1.79 -6.47 -16.07
C SER A 10 1.99 -6.08 -14.60
N LEU A 11 2.28 -7.06 -13.72
CA LEU A 11 2.61 -6.78 -12.31
C LEU A 11 3.80 -5.80 -12.16
N GLU A 12 4.69 -5.80 -13.14
CA GLU A 12 5.80 -4.86 -13.23
C GLU A 12 5.34 -3.43 -13.50
N ASP A 13 4.28 -3.24 -14.29
CA ASP A 13 3.65 -1.94 -14.51
C ASP A 13 2.91 -1.46 -13.25
N TYR A 14 2.39 -2.38 -12.43
CA TYR A 14 1.81 -2.06 -11.11
C TYR A 14 2.88 -1.60 -10.11
N PHE A 15 4.02 -2.29 -10.04
CA PHE A 15 5.13 -1.84 -9.19
C PHE A 15 5.69 -0.51 -9.68
N LYS A 16 5.90 -0.33 -10.99
CA LYS A 16 6.31 0.95 -11.59
C LYS A 16 5.29 2.06 -11.34
N TYR A 17 3.99 1.73 -11.32
CA TYR A 17 2.94 2.67 -10.94
C TYR A 17 3.00 3.06 -9.47
N ARG A 18 3.09 2.08 -8.55
CA ARG A 18 3.22 2.38 -7.13
C ARG A 18 4.46 3.22 -6.90
N GLU A 19 5.59 2.82 -7.47
CA GLU A 19 6.84 3.58 -7.45
C GLU A 19 6.66 5.01 -7.97
N ALA A 20 6.03 5.22 -9.12
CA ALA A 20 5.78 6.56 -9.67
C ALA A 20 4.82 7.40 -8.80
N LEU A 21 3.78 6.79 -8.25
CA LEU A 21 2.82 7.43 -7.34
C LEU A 21 3.51 7.81 -6.03
N PHE A 22 4.39 6.93 -5.53
CA PHE A 22 5.21 7.16 -4.34
C PHE A 22 6.30 8.22 -4.56
N ILE A 23 6.96 8.25 -5.72
CA ILE A 23 7.94 9.29 -6.08
C ILE A 23 7.26 10.65 -6.16
N ASN A 24 6.07 10.73 -6.78
CA ASN A 24 5.29 11.95 -6.84
C ASN A 24 4.86 12.41 -5.45
N LEU A 25 4.33 11.50 -4.62
CA LEU A 25 3.96 11.76 -3.22
C LEU A 25 5.15 12.31 -2.42
N SER A 26 6.28 11.60 -2.47
CA SER A 26 7.55 11.96 -1.84
C SER A 26 8.02 13.35 -2.25
N SER A 27 7.99 13.64 -3.55
CA SER A 27 8.36 14.95 -4.11
C SER A 27 7.45 16.07 -3.59
N MET A 28 6.13 15.84 -3.56
CA MET A 28 5.15 16.81 -3.04
C MET A 28 5.32 17.06 -1.54
N MET A 29 5.57 16.00 -0.76
CA MET A 29 5.86 16.10 0.67
C MET A 29 7.15 16.86 0.95
N LYS A 30 8.22 16.61 0.18
CA LYS A 30 9.48 17.39 0.27
C LYS A 30 9.29 18.87 0.00
N ARG A 31 8.37 19.22 -0.92
CA ARG A 31 8.02 20.62 -1.22
C ARG A 31 7.10 21.26 -0.16
N GLY A 32 6.65 20.50 0.85
CA GLY A 32 5.75 21.00 1.89
C GLY A 32 4.34 21.28 1.36
N GLU A 33 3.92 20.60 0.30
CA GLU A 33 2.57 20.76 -0.25
C GLU A 33 1.50 20.36 0.78
N LYS A 34 0.36 21.05 0.76
CA LYS A 34 -0.73 20.79 1.72
C LYS A 34 -1.34 19.41 1.42
N ALA A 35 -1.75 18.69 2.48
CA ALA A 35 -2.37 17.37 2.38
C ALA A 35 -3.55 17.30 1.38
N ARG A 36 -4.36 18.38 1.28
CA ARG A 36 -5.46 18.49 0.31
C ARG A 36 -4.99 18.46 -1.15
N ASP A 37 -3.83 19.03 -1.44
CA ASP A 37 -3.29 19.16 -2.79
C ASP A 37 -2.59 17.85 -3.18
N ILE A 38 -1.94 17.20 -2.21
CA ILE A 38 -1.48 15.82 -2.28
C ILE A 38 -2.66 14.88 -2.60
N ARG A 39 -3.76 14.97 -1.87
CA ARG A 39 -4.96 14.15 -2.07
C ARG A 39 -5.54 14.30 -3.48
N LYS A 40 -5.62 15.51 -4.02
CA LYS A 40 -6.10 15.73 -5.40
C LYS A 40 -5.23 15.05 -6.46
N VAL A 41 -3.90 15.08 -6.28
CA VAL A 41 -2.98 14.37 -7.18
C VAL A 41 -3.13 12.87 -7.03
N LEU A 42 -3.22 12.37 -5.79
CA LEU A 42 -3.48 10.96 -5.52
C LEU A 42 -4.80 10.48 -6.12
N ASP A 43 -5.89 11.24 -5.97
CA ASP A 43 -7.20 10.91 -6.52
C ASP A 43 -7.15 10.91 -8.06
N ARG A 44 -6.48 11.89 -8.68
CA ARG A 44 -6.32 11.95 -10.13
C ARG A 44 -5.50 10.78 -10.66
N VAL A 45 -4.41 10.45 -9.98
CA VAL A 45 -3.56 9.31 -10.33
C VAL A 45 -4.36 8.02 -10.13
N TYR A 46 -5.03 7.84 -9.00
CA TYR A 46 -5.92 6.71 -8.77
C TYR A 46 -6.96 6.56 -9.87
N GLU A 47 -7.71 7.61 -10.24
CA GLU A 47 -8.72 7.53 -11.30
C GLU A 47 -8.12 7.25 -12.69
N LEU A 48 -6.95 7.83 -13.00
CA LEU A 48 -6.22 7.53 -14.23
C LEU A 48 -5.85 6.05 -14.31
N TYR A 49 -5.51 5.43 -13.19
CA TYR A 49 -4.91 4.10 -13.14
C TYR A 49 -5.88 2.99 -12.69
N LYS A 50 -7.01 3.32 -12.06
CA LYS A 50 -8.11 2.42 -11.70
C LYS A 50 -8.67 1.69 -12.94
N ALA A 51 -8.71 2.37 -14.08
CA ALA A 51 -9.09 1.79 -15.36
C ALA A 51 -8.02 0.83 -15.96
N TYR A 52 -6.74 0.99 -15.58
CA TYR A 52 -5.63 0.15 -16.06
C TYR A 52 -5.34 -1.03 -15.15
N PHE A 53 -5.56 -0.91 -13.84
CA PHE A 53 -5.09 -1.91 -12.89
C PHE A 53 -6.04 -3.04 -12.58
N PHE A 54 -7.31 -2.99 -12.99
CA PHE A 54 -8.33 -3.95 -12.52
C PHE A 54 -8.08 -4.23 -11.04
N LEU A 55 -8.06 -3.18 -10.21
CA LEU A 55 -7.78 -3.29 -8.77
C LEU A 55 -8.87 -4.19 -8.18
N GLU A 56 -8.62 -5.49 -8.18
CA GLU A 56 -9.53 -6.49 -7.64
C GLU A 56 -9.39 -6.44 -6.12
N ASP A 57 -10.55 -6.16 -5.55
CA ASP A 57 -10.92 -6.07 -4.16
C ASP A 57 -9.92 -5.43 -3.19
N PHE A 58 -10.16 -4.14 -2.96
CA PHE A 58 -9.66 -3.42 -1.81
C PHE A 58 -10.56 -3.66 -0.60
N TYR A 59 -9.96 -4.12 0.50
CA TYR A 59 -10.65 -4.37 1.76
C TYR A 59 -10.08 -3.49 2.86
N SER A 60 -10.95 -2.85 3.63
CA SER A 60 -10.57 -1.99 4.77
C SER A 60 -11.11 -2.55 6.07
N PHE A 61 -10.31 -2.43 7.13
CA PHE A 61 -10.58 -2.99 8.44
C PHE A 61 -10.24 -1.96 9.52
N GLY A 62 -11.01 -1.98 10.62
CA GLY A 62 -10.76 -1.11 11.76
C GLY A 62 -9.62 -1.62 12.64
N ARG A 63 -9.39 -2.94 12.64
CA ARG A 63 -8.38 -3.60 13.48
C ARG A 63 -7.44 -4.47 12.65
N LEU A 64 -6.19 -4.58 13.08
CA LEU A 64 -5.19 -5.42 12.41
C LEU A 64 -5.57 -6.90 12.47
N ASP A 65 -6.21 -7.35 13.55
CA ASP A 65 -6.66 -8.73 13.70
C ASP A 65 -7.75 -9.09 12.68
N GLU A 66 -8.64 -8.15 12.33
CA GLU A 66 -9.69 -8.36 11.31
C GLU A 66 -9.07 -8.56 9.92
N LEU A 67 -8.03 -7.79 9.60
CA LEU A 67 -7.25 -7.95 8.39
C LEU A 67 -6.53 -9.32 8.37
N ASN A 68 -5.92 -9.72 9.48
CA ASN A 68 -5.25 -11.02 9.61
C ASN A 68 -6.23 -12.19 9.45
N ASP A 69 -7.38 -12.13 10.12
CA ASP A 69 -8.44 -13.15 10.02
C ASP A 69 -8.98 -13.25 8.60
N PHE A 70 -9.16 -12.12 7.91
CA PHE A 70 -9.54 -12.09 6.50
C PHE A 70 -8.53 -12.82 5.61
N LEU A 71 -7.23 -12.55 5.77
CA LEU A 71 -6.18 -13.19 4.97
C LEU A 71 -6.09 -14.69 5.24
N LEU A 72 -6.16 -15.10 6.51
CA LEU A 72 -6.16 -16.51 6.90
C LEU A 72 -7.41 -17.24 6.37
N GLY A 73 -8.58 -16.61 6.48
CA GLY A 73 -9.86 -17.15 5.99
C GLY A 73 -9.92 -17.29 4.46
N SER A 74 -9.12 -16.50 3.73
CA SER A 74 -9.06 -16.54 2.27
C SER A 74 -8.56 -17.89 1.72
N SER A 75 -7.79 -18.64 2.50
CA SER A 75 -7.17 -19.93 2.10
C SER A 75 -6.30 -19.88 0.84
N PHE A 76 -6.01 -18.69 0.30
CA PHE A 76 -5.19 -18.51 -0.91
C PHE A 76 -3.69 -18.37 -0.61
N PHE A 77 -3.33 -18.05 0.62
CA PHE A 77 -1.96 -17.73 1.02
C PHE A 77 -1.48 -18.64 2.14
N GLU A 78 -0.20 -18.98 2.09
CA GLU A 78 0.44 -19.73 3.17
C GLU A 78 0.49 -18.88 4.44
N LYS A 79 0.21 -19.49 5.60
CA LYS A 79 0.20 -18.80 6.89
C LYS A 79 1.51 -18.06 7.16
N GLN A 80 2.64 -18.67 6.84
CA GLN A 80 3.95 -18.03 7.05
C GLN A 80 4.08 -16.71 6.28
N PHE A 81 3.61 -16.67 5.03
CA PHE A 81 3.63 -15.46 4.22
C PHE A 81 2.73 -14.35 4.80
N ILE A 82 1.56 -14.73 5.34
CA ILE A 82 0.67 -13.81 6.07
C ILE A 82 1.36 -13.30 7.35
N ASP A 83 1.93 -14.19 8.16
CA ASP A 83 2.61 -13.85 9.40
C ASP A 83 3.77 -12.86 9.16
N GLU A 84 4.56 -13.09 8.10
CA GLU A 84 5.67 -12.21 7.69
C GLU A 84 5.16 -10.81 7.27
N ALA A 85 4.09 -10.75 6.46
CA ALA A 85 3.51 -9.47 6.05
C ALA A 85 2.90 -8.70 7.23
N ILE A 86 2.21 -9.38 8.13
CA ILE A 86 1.63 -8.76 9.34
C ILE A 86 2.75 -8.29 10.28
N PHE A 87 3.83 -9.05 10.43
CA PHE A 87 4.99 -8.62 11.19
C PHE A 87 5.61 -7.35 10.60
N HIS A 88 5.78 -7.30 9.29
CA HIS A 88 6.29 -6.13 8.58
C HIS A 88 5.42 -4.87 8.83
N GLU A 89 4.09 -4.99 8.71
CA GLU A 89 3.18 -3.88 9.01
C GLU A 89 3.20 -3.45 10.49
N LYS A 90 3.40 -4.38 11.43
CA LYS A 90 3.57 -4.04 12.86
C LYS A 90 4.78 -3.15 13.10
N GLU A 91 5.87 -3.31 12.33
CA GLU A 91 7.03 -2.42 12.44
C GLU A 91 6.71 -1.01 11.90
N HIS A 92 5.94 -0.89 10.82
CA HIS A 92 5.44 0.41 10.33
C HIS A 92 4.51 1.09 11.33
N ILE A 93 3.55 0.34 11.89
CA ILE A 93 2.58 0.83 12.90
C ILE A 93 3.32 1.38 14.10
N LYS A 94 4.24 0.58 14.66
CA LYS A 94 5.02 0.99 15.84
C LYS A 94 5.79 2.27 15.58
N MET A 95 6.44 2.39 14.41
CA MET A 95 7.15 3.61 14.06
C MET A 95 6.22 4.82 13.88
N ALA A 96 5.02 4.61 13.32
CA ALA A 96 4.02 5.68 13.21
C ALA A 96 3.58 6.18 14.59
N GLU A 97 3.29 5.26 15.51
CA GLU A 97 2.91 5.57 16.89
C GLU A 97 4.04 6.26 17.66
N ASP A 98 5.29 5.78 17.52
CA ASP A 98 6.49 6.40 18.12
C ASP A 98 6.73 7.84 17.61
N LEU A 99 6.28 8.14 16.38
CA LEU A 99 6.33 9.49 15.79
C LEU A 99 5.11 10.35 16.15
N GLY A 100 4.18 9.83 16.96
CA GLY A 100 3.00 10.52 17.45
C GLY A 100 1.80 10.48 16.51
N TYR A 101 1.78 9.58 15.52
CA TYR A 101 0.68 9.47 14.58
C TYR A 101 -0.44 8.55 15.08
N ASN A 102 -1.68 8.91 14.74
CA ASN A 102 -2.84 8.09 15.03
C ASN A 102 -3.17 7.12 13.87
N ILE A 103 -3.20 5.82 14.16
CA ILE A 103 -3.65 4.81 13.20
C ILE A 103 -5.19 4.77 13.15
N LYS A 104 -5.75 4.81 11.94
CA LYS A 104 -7.20 4.81 11.69
C LYS A 104 -7.73 3.50 11.14
N GLY A 105 -6.86 2.66 10.60
CA GLY A 105 -7.26 1.39 10.05
C GLY A 105 -6.17 0.75 9.21
N TYR A 106 -6.58 -0.33 8.59
CA TYR A 106 -5.72 -1.23 7.84
C TYR A 106 -6.43 -1.62 6.56
N SER A 107 -5.68 -1.92 5.51
CA SER A 107 -6.27 -2.45 4.29
C SER A 107 -5.39 -3.48 3.63
N ALA A 108 -6.04 -4.40 2.91
CA ALA A 108 -5.41 -5.28 1.95
C ALA A 108 -5.85 -4.92 0.54
N ILE A 109 -4.91 -5.02 -0.38
CA ILE A 109 -5.17 -5.08 -1.82
C ILE A 109 -4.80 -6.48 -2.26
N LEU A 110 -5.78 -7.23 -2.78
CA LEU A 110 -5.51 -8.51 -3.43
C LEU A 110 -5.04 -8.24 -4.86
N LEU A 111 -4.08 -9.04 -5.31
CA LEU A 111 -3.41 -8.88 -6.59
C LEU A 111 -3.29 -10.26 -7.24
N PHE A 112 -3.28 -10.31 -8.57
CA PHE A 112 -2.98 -11.54 -9.28
C PHE A 112 -1.73 -11.36 -10.14
N ASN A 113 -0.71 -12.16 -9.89
CA ASN A 113 0.51 -12.15 -10.68
C ASN A 113 0.34 -13.02 -11.93
N TYR A 114 -0.08 -12.40 -13.03
CA TYR A 114 -0.27 -13.08 -14.31
C TYR A 114 0.99 -13.74 -14.89
N LYS A 115 2.20 -13.27 -14.53
CA LYS A 115 3.46 -13.87 -15.03
C LYS A 115 3.73 -15.22 -14.35
N LYS A 116 3.36 -15.36 -13.08
CA LYS A 116 3.56 -16.57 -12.28
C LYS A 116 2.28 -17.38 -12.06
N ASN A 117 1.14 -16.85 -12.50
CA ASN A 117 -0.19 -17.43 -12.32
C ASN A 117 -0.52 -17.73 -10.85
N GLU A 118 -0.16 -16.79 -9.97
CA GLU A 118 -0.32 -16.91 -8.51
C GLU A 118 -1.00 -15.65 -7.94
N PRO A 119 -1.87 -15.77 -6.93
CA PRO A 119 -2.36 -14.62 -6.19
C PRO A 119 -1.25 -14.01 -5.33
N SER A 120 -1.32 -12.71 -5.06
CA SER A 120 -0.49 -12.00 -4.11
C SER A 120 -1.32 -10.95 -3.36
N PHE A 121 -0.77 -10.32 -2.32
CA PHE A 121 -1.44 -9.20 -1.66
C PHE A 121 -0.44 -8.13 -1.23
N ALA A 122 -0.94 -6.94 -0.96
CA ALA A 122 -0.20 -5.85 -0.33
C ALA A 122 -1.02 -5.30 0.83
N LEU A 123 -0.36 -5.03 1.96
CA LEU A 123 -0.98 -4.41 3.12
C LEU A 123 -0.69 -2.90 3.12
N GLN A 124 -1.57 -2.15 3.79
CA GLN A 124 -1.39 -0.72 4.01
C GLN A 124 -1.96 -0.33 5.37
N VAL A 125 -1.23 0.53 6.08
CA VAL A 125 -1.66 1.17 7.33
C VAL A 125 -2.18 2.57 7.01
N HIS A 126 -3.35 2.91 7.57
CA HIS A 126 -3.98 4.20 7.37
C HIS A 126 -3.69 5.10 8.58
N ILE A 127 -3.07 6.24 8.32
CA ILE A 127 -2.72 7.23 9.33
C ILE A 127 -3.67 8.42 9.20
N ASP A 128 -4.03 9.03 10.33
CA ASP A 128 -4.79 10.27 10.33
C ASP A 128 -4.02 11.40 9.61
N LEU A 129 -4.58 11.90 8.52
CA LEU A 129 -3.97 12.97 7.72
C LEU A 129 -4.31 14.38 8.24
N ASP A 130 -5.11 14.50 9.30
CA ASP A 130 -5.24 15.77 10.04
C ASP A 130 -3.90 16.17 10.69
N GLU A 131 -2.98 15.22 10.84
CA GLU A 131 -1.60 15.43 11.24
C GLU A 131 -0.71 15.65 10.00
N LYS A 132 0.14 16.68 10.04
CA LYS A 132 1.09 16.96 8.95
C LYS A 132 2.15 15.86 8.87
N LEU A 133 1.95 14.88 7.99
CA LEU A 133 2.94 13.87 7.69
C LEU A 133 4.16 14.49 6.98
N SER A 134 5.28 14.59 7.67
CA SER A 134 6.54 15.08 7.09
C SER A 134 7.23 13.99 6.26
N TYR A 135 7.99 14.39 5.24
CA TYR A 135 8.79 13.46 4.45
C TYR A 135 9.76 12.64 5.31
N GLU A 136 10.43 13.25 6.27
CA GLU A 136 11.37 12.56 7.17
C GLU A 136 10.67 11.51 8.03
N ASN A 137 9.48 11.82 8.55
CA ASN A 137 8.70 10.87 9.33
C ASN A 137 8.17 9.73 8.45
N PHE A 138 7.72 10.04 7.24
CA PHE A 138 7.30 9.03 6.27
C PHE A 138 8.44 8.08 5.88
N LYS A 139 9.63 8.63 5.62
CA LYS A 139 10.85 7.84 5.36
C LYS A 139 11.21 6.94 6.54
N LYS A 140 11.16 7.45 7.78
CA LYS A 140 11.41 6.64 8.98
C LYS A 140 10.44 5.47 9.10
N MET A 141 9.15 5.67 8.81
CA MET A 141 8.15 4.61 8.81
C MET A 141 8.44 3.55 7.76
N CYS A 142 8.73 3.93 6.51
CA CYS A 142 9.06 2.97 5.44
C CYS A 142 10.32 2.16 5.79
N MET A 143 11.31 2.80 6.42
CA MET A 143 12.58 2.17 6.80
C MET A 143 12.55 1.44 8.14
N ALA A 144 11.41 1.41 8.83
CA ALA A 144 11.28 0.78 10.14
C ALA A 144 11.49 -0.74 10.11
N PRO A 145 10.96 -1.49 9.12
CA PRO A 145 11.14 -2.92 9.09
C PRO A 145 12.59 -3.32 8.82
N LYS A 146 13.06 -4.40 9.48
CA LYS A 146 14.44 -4.88 9.26
C LYS A 146 14.67 -5.41 7.85
N ASN A 147 13.61 -5.95 7.23
CA ASN A 147 13.59 -6.45 5.86
C ASN A 147 12.64 -5.57 5.03
N PRO A 148 13.04 -4.32 4.72
CA PRO A 148 12.17 -3.39 3.99
C PRO A 148 11.81 -3.96 2.61
N SER A 149 10.55 -3.80 2.22
CA SER A 149 10.07 -4.20 0.89
C SER A 149 10.77 -3.39 -0.22
N LEU A 150 10.63 -3.83 -1.48
CA LEU A 150 11.13 -3.07 -2.63
C LEU A 150 10.61 -1.62 -2.64
N ILE A 151 9.37 -1.42 -2.16
CA ILE A 151 8.73 -0.10 -2.09
C ILE A 151 9.38 0.74 -0.97
N ASP A 152 9.68 0.15 0.17
CA ASP A 152 10.35 0.82 1.29
C ASP A 152 11.76 1.26 0.93
N LEU A 153 12.47 0.42 0.17
CA LEU A 153 13.82 0.68 -0.32
C LEU A 153 13.90 1.90 -1.25
N ALA A 154 12.79 2.30 -1.89
CA ALA A 154 12.73 3.52 -2.70
C ALA A 154 12.94 4.81 -1.88
N PHE A 155 12.93 4.71 -0.54
CA PHE A 155 13.16 5.82 0.38
C PHE A 155 14.55 5.82 1.04
N LYS A 156 15.44 4.86 0.75
CA LYS A 156 16.86 4.90 1.20
C LYS A 156 17.54 6.18 0.74
#